data_AF-A0A7J9JUJ1-F1
#
_entry.id   AF-A0A7J9JUJ1-F1
#
_cell.length_a   1.000
_cell.length_b   1.000
_cell.length_c   1.000
_cell.angle_alpha   90.00
_cell.angle_beta   90.00
_cell.angle_gamma   90.00
#
_symmetry.space_group_name_H-M   'P 1'
#
loop_
_entity.id
_entity.type
_entity.pdbx_description
1 polymer ?
#
loop_
_entity_poly.entity_id
_entity_poly.type
_entity_poly.pdbx_seq_one_letter_code
_entity_poly.pdbx_strand_id
1 'polypeptide(L)'
;QLCNLLVLFTFFVSSPIRSLIESGFGADKRSDVRLYYGARNLRRMAYQDRFKEWESSGVKVVPVLSQPDDSWTGESGYVQAAFSRAKQIHSPKGTGAVLCGQRQMTE
;
A
#
# COMPACT_ATOMS: atom_id res chain seq x y z
N GLN A 1 17.93 0.61 -14.58
CA GLN A 1 16.57 1.07 -14.89
C GLN A 1 15.75 0.91 -13.60
N LEU A 2 15.41 2.01 -12.93
CA LEU A 2 14.67 1.95 -11.66
C LEU A 2 13.24 1.44 -11.92
N CYS A 3 12.69 0.60 -11.03
CA CYS A 3 11.32 0.09 -11.14
C CYS A 3 10.32 1.26 -11.09
N ASN A 4 9.45 1.36 -12.10
CA ASN A 4 8.49 2.43 -12.34
C ASN A 4 7.26 2.37 -11.44
N LEU A 5 6.91 1.19 -10.94
CA LEU A 5 5.79 0.97 -10.03
C LEU A 5 6.20 0.03 -8.90
N LEU A 6 6.05 0.46 -7.64
CA LEU A 6 6.17 -0.43 -6.47
C LEU A 6 4.82 -0.52 -5.76
N VAL A 7 4.28 -1.73 -5.68
CA VAL A 7 3.01 -2.01 -4.99
C VAL A 7 3.28 -2.75 -3.70
N LEU A 8 2.90 -2.14 -2.58
CA LEU A 8 3.05 -2.70 -1.25
C LEU A 8 1.69 -3.12 -0.72
N PHE A 9 1.56 -4.36 -0.26
CA PHE A 9 0.32 -4.88 0.35
C PHE A 9 0.57 -5.28 1.79
N THR A 10 -0.23 -4.75 2.72
CA THR A 10 -0.12 -5.05 4.15
C THR A 10 -1.45 -5.48 4.74
N PHE A 11 -1.46 -6.50 5.60
CA PHE A 11 -2.50 -6.71 6.60
C PHE A 11 -1.88 -7.09 7.96
N PHE A 12 -2.37 -6.48 9.05
CA PHE A 12 -1.77 -6.46 10.42
C PHE A 12 -0.40 -5.76 10.51
N VAL A 13 0.07 -5.51 11.75
CA VAL A 13 1.25 -4.69 12.13
C VAL A 13 2.53 -5.21 11.46
N SER A 14 2.70 -4.90 10.18
CA SER A 14 3.80 -5.40 9.36
C SER A 14 4.99 -4.46 9.48
N SER A 15 6.02 -4.93 10.19
CA SER A 15 7.32 -4.28 10.34
C SER A 15 8.10 -4.17 9.02
N PRO A 16 8.09 -5.18 8.10
CA PRO A 16 8.90 -5.13 6.88
C PRO A 16 8.59 -3.95 5.94
N ILE A 17 7.31 -3.64 5.72
CA ILE A 17 6.92 -2.54 4.82
C ILE A 17 7.28 -1.19 5.42
N ARG A 18 7.07 -1.04 6.74
CA ARG A 18 7.53 0.13 7.48
C ARG A 18 9.04 0.30 7.32
N SER A 19 9.81 -0.76 7.58
CA SER A 19 11.28 -0.73 7.47
C SER A 19 11.74 -0.41 6.05
N LEU A 20 11.09 -0.95 5.02
CA LEU A 20 11.41 -0.63 3.63
C LEU A 20 11.20 0.85 3.33
N ILE A 21 10.06 1.42 3.75
CA ILE A 21 9.76 2.84 3.51
C ILE A 21 10.72 3.74 4.31
N GLU A 22 10.91 3.45 5.60
CA GLU A 22 11.72 4.27 6.51
C GLU A 22 13.24 4.15 6.25
N SER A 23 13.73 3.01 5.73
CA SER A 23 15.13 2.87 5.31
C SER A 23 15.45 3.64 4.04
N GLY A 24 14.43 4.01 3.26
CA GLY A 24 14.57 4.77 2.03
C GLY A 24 14.97 3.89 0.84
N PHE A 25 14.08 3.78 -0.15
CA PHE A 25 14.34 3.09 -1.42
C PHE A 25 14.24 4.03 -2.63
N GLY A 26 14.31 5.34 -2.38
CA GLY A 26 14.17 6.41 -3.39
C GLY A 26 12.79 6.43 -4.02
N ALA A 27 11.73 6.46 -3.20
CA ALA A 27 10.35 6.47 -3.69
C ALA A 27 10.04 7.74 -4.51
N ASP A 28 10.54 8.88 -4.05
CA ASP A 28 10.53 10.18 -4.70
C ASP A 28 11.17 10.19 -6.11
N LYS A 29 12.09 9.26 -6.38
CA LYS A 29 12.80 9.14 -7.67
C LYS A 29 12.07 8.23 -8.66
N ARG A 30 10.90 7.69 -8.29
CA ARG A 30 10.12 6.76 -9.11
C ARG A 30 8.86 7.43 -9.61
N SER A 31 8.38 6.99 -10.78
CA SER A 31 7.18 7.55 -11.40
C SER A 31 5.89 7.28 -10.62
N ASP A 32 5.79 6.12 -9.95
CA ASP A 32 4.62 5.77 -9.15
C ASP A 32 4.99 4.79 -8.03
N VAL A 33 4.66 5.10 -6.79
CA VAL A 33 4.83 4.19 -5.66
C VAL A 33 3.56 4.22 -4.83
N ARG A 34 2.94 3.05 -4.65
CA ARG A 34 1.65 2.92 -3.97
C ARG A 34 1.72 1.89 -2.86
N LEU A 35 1.25 2.27 -1.68
CA LEU A 35 1.03 1.40 -0.54
C LEU A 35 -0.48 1.13 -0.40
N TYR A 36 -0.93 -0.07 -0.75
CA TYR A 36 -2.28 -0.52 -0.44
C TYR A 36 -2.30 -1.09 0.98
N TYR A 37 -2.77 -0.28 1.93
CA TYR A 37 -2.72 -0.60 3.36
C TYR A 37 -4.05 -1.16 3.84
N GLY A 38 -4.12 -2.48 3.96
CA GLY A 38 -5.33 -3.21 4.35
C GLY A 38 -5.51 -3.24 5.87
N ALA A 39 -6.72 -2.92 6.34
CA ALA A 39 -7.14 -3.17 7.72
C ALA A 39 -8.60 -3.57 7.79
N ARG A 40 -9.02 -4.13 8.93
CA ARG A 40 -10.44 -4.44 9.16
C ARG A 40 -11.27 -3.15 9.23
N ASN A 41 -10.81 -2.19 10.01
CA ASN A 41 -11.41 -0.87 10.16
C ASN A 41 -10.32 0.13 10.56
N LEU A 42 -10.66 1.42 10.54
CA LEU A 42 -9.70 2.48 10.79
C LEU A 42 -9.05 2.37 12.18
N ARG A 43 -9.82 2.01 13.22
CA ARG A 43 -9.29 1.85 14.60
C ARG A 43 -8.23 0.75 14.72
N ARG A 44 -8.26 -0.26 13.84
CA ARG A 44 -7.30 -1.37 13.82
C ARG A 44 -6.16 -1.16 12.83
N MET A 45 -6.14 -0.03 12.12
CA MET A 45 -5.10 0.31 11.16
C MET A 45 -3.88 0.86 11.91
N ALA A 46 -2.76 0.14 11.86
CA ALA A 46 -1.52 0.60 12.48
C ALA A 46 -0.85 1.70 11.65
N TYR A 47 0.00 2.50 12.31
CA TYR A 47 0.86 3.51 11.68
C TYR A 47 0.14 4.61 10.90
N GLN A 48 -1.13 4.89 11.20
CA GLN A 48 -1.88 5.99 10.60
C GLN A 48 -1.19 7.35 10.81
N ASP A 49 -0.55 7.53 11.97
CA ASP A 49 0.27 8.68 12.34
C ASP A 49 1.48 8.87 11.41
N ARG A 50 1.97 7.79 10.78
CA ARG A 50 3.12 7.80 9.87
C ARG A 50 2.74 8.07 8.41
N PHE A 51 1.46 8.02 8.05
CA PHE A 51 1.03 8.12 6.64
C PHE A 51 1.52 9.42 5.99
N LYS A 52 1.42 10.55 6.70
CA LYS A 52 1.92 11.84 6.19
C LYS A 52 3.41 11.83 5.89
N GLU A 53 4.21 11.17 6.73
CA GLU A 53 5.66 11.05 6.53
C GLU A 53 5.96 10.17 5.31
N TRP A 54 5.26 9.05 5.16
CA TRP A 54 5.42 8.17 4.00
C TRP A 54 4.96 8.86 2.70
N GLU A 55 3.89 9.64 2.74
CA GLU A 55 3.45 10.47 1.62
C GLU A 55 4.51 11.52 1.24
N SER A 56 5.13 12.15 2.24
CA SER A 56 6.21 13.12 2.00
C SER A 56 7.47 12.49 1.39
N SER A 57 7.68 11.17 1.55
CA SER A 57 8.80 10.46 0.93
C SER A 57 8.52 10.01 -0.50
N GLY A 58 7.33 10.27 -1.03
CA GLY A 58 6.91 9.91 -2.39
C GLY A 58 6.03 8.66 -2.49
N VAL A 59 5.59 8.09 -1.35
CA VAL A 59 4.69 6.92 -1.33
C VAL A 59 3.24 7.38 -1.27
N LYS A 60 2.43 7.03 -2.28
CA LYS A 60 0.97 7.24 -2.21
C LYS A 60 0.35 6.17 -1.32
N VAL A 61 -0.21 6.57 -0.18
CA VAL A 61 -0.88 5.63 0.73
C VAL A 61 -2.35 5.50 0.32
N VAL A 62 -2.79 4.26 0.09
CA VAL A 62 -4.17 3.90 -0.25
C VAL A 62 -4.70 3.00 0.86
N PRO A 63 -5.35 3.56 1.89
CA PRO A 63 -5.94 2.75 2.95
C PRO A 63 -7.16 2.00 2.42
N VAL A 64 -7.26 0.70 2.73
CA VAL A 64 -8.36 -0.16 2.28
C VAL A 64 -8.99 -0.84 3.50
N LEU A 65 -10.28 -0.60 3.72
CA LEU A 65 -11.01 -1.17 4.85
C LEU A 65 -11.94 -2.30 4.40
N SER A 66 -11.80 -3.49 5.01
CA SER A 66 -12.70 -4.61 4.70
C SER A 66 -14.04 -4.53 5.43
N GLN A 67 -14.09 -3.85 6.57
CA GLN A 67 -15.30 -3.58 7.35
C GLN A 67 -15.27 -2.10 7.81
N PRO A 68 -15.40 -1.15 6.86
CA PRO A 68 -15.47 0.26 7.20
C PRO A 68 -16.72 0.58 8.03
N ASP A 69 -16.67 1.69 8.76
CA ASP A 69 -17.88 2.34 9.25
C ASP A 69 -18.50 3.24 8.17
N ASP A 70 -19.73 3.71 8.41
CA ASP A 70 -20.49 4.52 7.44
C ASP A 70 -19.83 5.86 7.10
N SER A 71 -18.88 6.32 7.92
CA SER A 71 -18.16 7.57 7.68
C SER A 71 -16.96 7.41 6.73
N TRP A 72 -16.60 6.16 6.39
CA TRP A 72 -15.48 5.88 5.50
C TRP A 72 -15.80 6.19 4.05
N THR A 73 -15.02 7.09 3.46
CA THR A 73 -15.14 7.49 2.04
C THR A 73 -13.99 6.97 1.17
N GLY A 74 -13.05 6.21 1.73
CA GLY A 74 -11.91 5.64 1.01
C GLY A 74 -12.20 4.28 0.38
N GLU A 75 -11.15 3.56 0.01
CA GLU A 75 -11.29 2.23 -0.60
C GLU A 75 -11.86 1.21 0.39
N SER A 76 -12.82 0.41 -0.08
CA SER A 76 -13.46 -0.64 0.72
C SER A 76 -13.29 -2.03 0.09
N GLY A 77 -13.42 -3.05 0.93
CA GLY A 77 -13.21 -4.46 0.58
C GLY A 77 -11.77 -4.89 0.79
N TYR A 78 -11.20 -5.62 -0.18
CA TYR A 78 -9.85 -6.16 -0.08
C TYR A 78 -8.87 -5.42 -1.00
N VAL A 79 -7.60 -5.39 -0.59
CA VAL A 79 -6.52 -4.65 -1.26
C VAL A 79 -6.33 -5.05 -2.73
N GLN A 80 -6.52 -6.32 -3.07
CA GLN A 80 -6.46 -6.82 -4.46
C GLN A 80 -7.56 -6.24 -5.34
N ALA A 81 -8.76 -6.02 -4.78
CA ALA A 81 -9.87 -5.41 -5.51
C ALA A 81 -9.62 -3.92 -5.71
N ALA A 82 -9.13 -3.20 -4.69
CA ALA A 82 -8.72 -1.80 -4.79
C ALA A 82 -7.59 -1.62 -5.83
N PHE A 83 -6.62 -2.53 -5.84
CA PHE A 83 -5.55 -2.54 -6.83
C PHE A 83 -6.07 -2.78 -8.25
N SER A 84 -6.96 -3.77 -8.43
CA SER A 84 -7.56 -4.10 -9.72
C SER A 84 -8.38 -2.93 -10.29
N ARG A 85 -9.11 -2.20 -9.43
CA ARG A 85 -9.87 -1.01 -9.81
C ARG A 85 -8.99 0.13 -10.29
N ALA A 86 -7.82 0.30 -9.69
CA ALA A 86 -6.92 1.38 -10.07
C ALA A 86 -6.44 1.27 -11.54
N LYS A 87 -6.39 0.08 -12.15
CA LYS A 87 -6.08 -0.12 -13.58
C LYS A 87 -4.83 0.64 -14.11
N GLN A 88 -3.77 0.78 -13.30
CA GLN A 88 -2.59 1.59 -13.66
C GLN A 88 -1.26 0.82 -13.66
N ILE A 89 -1.19 -0.37 -14.27
CA ILE A 89 0.13 -0.97 -14.57
C ILE A 89 0.39 -0.78 -16.07
N HIS A 90 1.09 0.30 -16.42
CA HIS A 90 1.44 0.60 -17.81
C HIS A 90 2.55 -0.29 -18.37
N SER A 91 3.37 -0.91 -17.50
CA SER A 91 4.43 -1.85 -17.92
C SER A 91 4.75 -2.88 -16.84
N PRO A 92 4.36 -4.16 -17.03
CA PRO A 92 4.68 -5.24 -16.09
C PRO A 92 6.18 -5.44 -15.90
N LYS A 93 6.99 -5.26 -16.95
CA LYS A 93 8.46 -5.44 -16.92
C LYS A 93 9.20 -4.39 -16.08
N GLY A 94 8.58 -3.24 -15.83
CA GLY A 94 9.12 -2.19 -14.98
C GLY A 94 8.47 -2.10 -13.61
N THR A 95 7.65 -3.07 -13.22
CA THR A 95 6.89 -3.05 -11.97
C THR A 95 7.48 -4.04 -10.97
N GLY A 96 7.73 -3.58 -9.75
CA GLY A 96 8.03 -4.41 -8.60
C GLY A 96 6.82 -4.49 -7.69
N ALA A 97 6.62 -5.62 -7.02
CA ALA A 97 5.61 -5.75 -5.98
C ALA A 97 6.26 -6.37 -4.75
N VAL A 98 5.95 -5.86 -3.57
CA VAL A 98 6.31 -6.47 -2.30
C VAL A 98 5.01 -6.73 -1.56
N LEU A 99 4.66 -8.00 -1.45
CA LEU A 99 3.47 -8.45 -0.74
C LEU A 99 3.88 -8.92 0.65
N CYS A 100 3.23 -8.40 1.69
CA CYS A 100 3.47 -8.83 3.06
C CYS A 100 2.15 -8.97 3.82
N GLY A 101 1.72 -10.20 4.06
CA GLY A 101 0.49 -10.46 4.80
C GLY A 101 0.23 -11.95 4.95
N GLN A 102 -0.99 -12.30 5.33
CA GLN A 102 -1.40 -13.69 5.48
C GLN A 102 -1.36 -14.41 4.13
N ARG A 103 -1.01 -15.70 4.14
CA ARG A 103 -0.82 -16.52 2.94
C ARG A 103 -1.98 -16.46 1.94
N GLN A 104 -3.22 -16.42 2.41
CA GLN A 104 -4.43 -16.31 1.59
C GLN A 104 -4.57 -14.97 0.83
N MET A 105 -3.75 -13.97 1.15
CA MET A 105 -3.69 -12.69 0.44
C MET A 105 -2.66 -12.70 -0.70
N THR A 106 -1.69 -13.62 -0.65
CA THR A 106 -0.54 -13.68 -1.55
C THR A 106 -0.71 -14.69 -2.69
N GLU A 107 -1.74 -15.53 -2.62
CA GLU A 107 -2.17 -16.50 -3.64
C GLU A 107 -3.31 -15.92 -4.49
#